data_AF-A0A849T131-F1
#
_entry.id   AF-A0A849T131-F1
#
_cell.length_a   1.000
_cell.length_b   1.000
_cell.length_c   1.000
_cell.angle_alpha   90.00
_cell.angle_beta   90.00
_cell.angle_gamma   90.00
#
_symmetry.space_group_name_H-M   'P 1'
#
loop_
_entity.id
_entity.type
_entity.pdbx_description
1 polymer ?
#
loop_
_entity_poly.entity_id
_entity_poly.type
_entity_poly.pdbx_seq_one_letter_code
_entity_poly.pdbx_strand_id
1 'polypeptide(L)'
;MKYLLVSLFLLTSCGGPFSKDTTELNFVNKSKKVIEDQQALKIKREAEKRLFDQQKIQMWNEINLEAKNSFMVIKPLFDNKCMNCHDSNFKLPLYGRLFGKINPVKKHQDDGLKVLDYSEGFPFKALGNPPQVALLKSIRSAFIERTMPLKSFTSVYPKKKINSTDEQLLLNWIDPIIKKFEVYENKFNTVDASIPSKAQRILELRCFRCHANGNAKGGFGNMENTTALLKGKYFDADNFEKSELFQSINSGEMPPSRLEALSDEEINYVRSWLEIESKKVN
;
A
#
# COMPACT_ATOMS: atom_id res chain seq x y z
N MET A 1 99.30 -8.23 -38.99
CA MET A 1 99.04 -9.62 -39.42
C MET A 1 97.56 -9.75 -39.68
N LYS A 2 97.12 -9.74 -40.94
CA LYS A 2 96.98 -10.93 -41.82
C LYS A 2 95.96 -11.96 -41.28
N TYR A 3 94.71 -11.76 -41.70
CA TYR A 3 93.97 -12.62 -42.65
C TYR A 3 93.15 -13.85 -42.20
N LEU A 4 91.96 -13.89 -42.83
CA LEU A 4 91.20 -15.05 -43.36
C LEU A 4 90.46 -15.92 -42.31
N LEU A 5 89.22 -16.41 -42.46
CA LEU A 5 88.24 -16.50 -43.57
C LEU A 5 86.86 -16.87 -42.96
N VAL A 6 85.82 -16.15 -43.41
CA VAL A 6 84.60 -16.68 -44.06
C VAL A 6 83.70 -17.68 -43.32
N SER A 7 82.47 -17.24 -43.09
CA SER A 7 81.31 -17.82 -43.78
C SER A 7 80.13 -16.84 -43.77
N LEU A 8 79.90 -16.25 -44.94
CA LEU A 8 78.75 -15.47 -45.35
C LEU A 8 77.58 -16.45 -45.59
N PHE A 9 76.45 -16.30 -44.89
CA PHE A 9 75.18 -16.89 -45.28
C PHE A 9 74.19 -15.75 -45.51
N LEU A 10 73.89 -15.49 -46.79
CA LEU A 10 72.80 -14.63 -47.22
C LEU A 10 71.66 -15.51 -47.74
N LEU A 11 70.48 -15.26 -47.15
CA LEU A 11 69.13 -15.29 -47.72
C LEU A 11 68.57 -16.63 -48.24
N THR A 12 67.44 -17.07 -47.66
CA THR A 12 66.10 -16.90 -48.27
C THR A 12 65.00 -17.57 -47.43
N SER A 13 63.88 -16.84 -47.29
CA SER A 13 62.50 -17.31 -47.35
C SER A 13 62.05 -18.56 -46.57
N CYS A 14 61.34 -18.33 -45.46
CA CYS A 14 59.89 -18.62 -45.38
C CYS A 14 59.37 -18.03 -44.07
N GLY A 15 58.68 -16.89 -44.15
CA GLY A 15 57.77 -16.48 -43.09
C GLY A 15 56.71 -17.55 -42.96
N GLY A 16 56.80 -18.38 -41.91
CA GLY A 16 55.67 -19.22 -41.52
C GLY A 16 54.46 -18.32 -41.26
N PRO A 17 53.24 -18.75 -41.61
CA PRO A 17 52.05 -17.94 -41.39
C PRO A 17 51.99 -17.67 -39.89
N PHE A 18 52.20 -16.41 -39.52
CA PHE A 18 51.89 -15.94 -38.19
C PHE A 18 50.40 -16.24 -38.02
N SER A 19 50.05 -17.25 -37.22
CA SER A 19 48.67 -17.59 -36.92
C SER A 19 48.09 -16.52 -35.99
N LYS A 20 47.99 -15.29 -36.50
CA LYS A 20 46.94 -14.38 -36.09
C LYS A 20 45.62 -15.04 -36.46
N ASP A 21 44.57 -14.66 -35.75
CA ASP A 21 43.19 -14.81 -36.21
C ASP A 21 42.38 -16.07 -35.88
N THR A 22 42.76 -16.92 -34.92
CA THR A 22 41.78 -17.88 -34.37
C THR A 22 41.45 -17.64 -32.91
N THR A 23 42.43 -17.44 -32.04
CA THR A 23 42.19 -17.23 -30.61
C THR A 23 41.60 -15.86 -30.29
N GLU A 24 42.09 -14.81 -30.96
CA GLU A 24 41.62 -13.44 -30.79
C GLU A 24 40.22 -13.24 -31.41
N LEU A 25 39.97 -13.80 -32.60
CA LEU A 25 38.65 -13.84 -33.24
C LEU A 25 37.64 -14.67 -32.44
N ASN A 26 38.04 -15.78 -31.82
CA ASN A 26 37.17 -16.56 -30.94
C ASN A 26 36.84 -15.81 -29.63
N PHE A 27 37.79 -15.05 -29.07
CA PHE A 27 37.56 -14.21 -27.90
C PHE A 27 36.61 -13.05 -28.22
N VAL A 28 36.83 -12.34 -29.33
CA VAL A 28 35.97 -11.23 -29.80
C VAL A 28 34.55 -11.72 -30.16
N ASN A 29 34.41 -12.89 -30.79
CA ASN A 29 33.11 -13.48 -31.09
C ASN A 29 32.38 -13.93 -29.82
N LYS A 30 33.10 -14.50 -28.85
CA LYS A 30 32.53 -14.88 -27.55
C LYS A 30 32.10 -13.65 -26.74
N SER A 31 32.89 -12.58 -26.72
CA SER A 31 32.53 -11.33 -26.03
C SER A 31 31.35 -10.62 -26.69
N LYS A 32 31.29 -10.61 -28.03
CA LYS A 32 30.16 -10.05 -28.79
C LYS A 32 28.86 -10.80 -28.49
N LYS A 33 28.89 -12.13 -28.50
CA LYS A 33 27.73 -12.96 -28.16
C LYS A 33 27.24 -12.71 -26.73
N VAL A 34 28.14 -12.58 -25.76
CA VAL A 34 27.78 -12.26 -24.36
C VAL A 34 27.09 -10.89 -24.26
N ILE A 35 27.56 -9.88 -25.01
CA ILE A 35 26.94 -8.55 -25.04
C ILE A 35 25.54 -8.62 -25.67
N GLU A 36 25.39 -9.33 -26.78
CA GLU A 36 24.10 -9.53 -27.46
C GLU A 36 23.09 -10.27 -26.57
N ASP A 37 23.53 -11.33 -25.86
CA ASP A 37 22.70 -12.08 -24.91
C ASP A 37 22.26 -11.20 -23.73
N GLN A 38 23.16 -10.35 -23.22
CA GLN A 38 22.83 -9.39 -22.14
C GLN A 38 21.84 -8.32 -22.61
N GLN A 39 21.99 -7.81 -23.83
CA GLN A 39 21.06 -6.86 -24.43
C GLN A 39 19.68 -7.49 -24.64
N ALA A 40 19.63 -8.71 -25.18
CA ALA A 40 18.38 -9.46 -25.36
C ALA A 40 17.67 -9.72 -24.01
N LEU A 41 18.42 -10.08 -22.97
CA LEU A 41 17.87 -10.27 -21.62
C LEU A 41 17.31 -8.96 -21.04
N LYS A 42 18.00 -7.83 -21.24
CA LYS A 42 17.51 -6.52 -20.80
C LYS A 42 16.20 -6.14 -21.50
N ILE A 43 16.15 -6.30 -22.83
CA ILE A 43 14.94 -6.04 -23.62
C ILE A 43 13.77 -6.91 -23.15
N LYS A 44 14.03 -8.20 -22.90
CA LYS A 44 13.01 -9.12 -22.38
C LYS A 44 12.46 -8.67 -21.02
N ARG A 45 13.34 -8.31 -20.08
CA ARG A 45 12.93 -7.79 -18.75
C ARG A 45 12.13 -6.50 -18.85
N GLU A 46 12.52 -5.59 -19.74
CA GLU A 46 11.77 -4.36 -19.98
C GLU A 46 10.38 -4.64 -20.58
N ALA A 47 10.28 -5.59 -21.51
CA ALA A 47 9.00 -6.01 -22.07
C ALA A 47 8.09 -6.66 -21.02
N GLU A 48 8.63 -7.55 -20.18
CA GLU A 48 7.90 -8.16 -19.06
C GLU A 48 7.41 -7.12 -18.05
N LYS A 49 8.25 -6.14 -17.72
CA LYS A 49 7.87 -5.02 -16.85
C LYS A 49 6.73 -4.20 -17.45
N ARG A 50 6.80 -3.84 -18.74
CA ARG A 50 5.73 -3.10 -19.42
C ARG A 50 4.43 -3.89 -19.42
N LEU A 51 4.48 -5.20 -19.66
CA LEU A 51 3.30 -6.05 -19.62
C LEU A 51 2.70 -6.10 -18.21
N PHE A 52 3.53 -6.22 -17.17
CA PHE A 52 3.09 -6.16 -15.79
C PHE A 52 2.42 -4.83 -15.44
N ASP A 53 3.03 -3.71 -15.84
CA ASP A 53 2.48 -2.36 -15.63
C ASP A 53 1.15 -2.16 -16.37
N GLN A 54 1.03 -2.69 -17.60
CA GLN A 54 -0.22 -2.66 -18.38
C GLN A 54 -1.33 -3.46 -17.69
N GLN A 55 -1.03 -4.69 -17.24
CA GLN A 55 -1.99 -5.51 -16.51
C GLN A 55 -2.45 -4.85 -15.21
N LYS A 56 -1.52 -4.19 -14.50
CA LYS A 56 -1.82 -3.43 -13.29
C LYS A 56 -2.80 -2.29 -13.58
N ILE A 57 -2.51 -1.45 -14.57
CA ILE A 57 -3.37 -0.33 -14.96
C ILE A 57 -4.74 -0.83 -15.42
N GLN A 58 -4.78 -1.89 -16.23
CA GLN A 58 -6.03 -2.46 -16.74
C GLN A 58 -6.92 -2.94 -15.59
N MET A 59 -6.39 -3.78 -14.70
CA MET A 59 -7.18 -4.32 -13.59
C MET A 59 -7.64 -3.21 -12.63
N TRP A 60 -6.80 -2.20 -12.38
CA TRP A 60 -7.18 -1.02 -11.60
C TRP A 60 -8.39 -0.28 -12.22
N ASN A 61 -8.35 -0.04 -13.52
CA ASN A 61 -9.41 0.66 -14.23
C ASN A 61 -10.73 -0.14 -14.24
N GLU A 62 -10.65 -1.45 -14.45
CA GLU A 62 -11.80 -2.35 -14.42
C GLU A 62 -12.49 -2.35 -13.05
N ILE A 63 -11.71 -2.51 -11.97
CA ILE A 63 -12.25 -2.50 -10.61
C ILE A 63 -12.87 -1.13 -10.28
N ASN A 64 -12.20 -0.02 -10.64
CA ASN A 64 -12.74 1.31 -10.38
C ASN A 64 -14.03 1.60 -11.15
N LEU A 65 -14.11 1.17 -12.41
CA LEU A 65 -15.31 1.37 -13.21
C LEU A 65 -16.49 0.60 -12.62
N GLU A 66 -16.27 -0.64 -12.20
CA GLU A 66 -17.31 -1.45 -11.57
C GLU A 66 -17.74 -0.88 -10.21
N ALA A 67 -16.78 -0.49 -9.37
CA ALA A 67 -17.04 0.13 -8.08
C ALA A 67 -17.82 1.46 -8.25
N LYS A 68 -17.48 2.26 -9.25
CA LYS A 68 -18.23 3.47 -9.61
C LYS A 68 -19.65 3.16 -10.04
N ASN A 69 -19.85 2.19 -10.93
CA ASN A 69 -21.18 1.83 -11.44
C ASN A 69 -22.07 1.27 -10.32
N SER A 70 -21.54 0.39 -9.48
CA SER A 70 -22.26 -0.16 -8.34
C SER A 70 -22.54 0.88 -7.25
N PHE A 71 -21.63 1.84 -7.04
CA PHE A 71 -21.86 2.96 -6.12
C PHE A 71 -23.04 3.83 -6.56
N MET A 72 -23.26 4.03 -7.87
CA MET A 72 -24.41 4.80 -8.34
C MET A 72 -25.76 4.21 -7.92
N VAL A 73 -25.85 2.89 -7.77
CA VAL A 73 -27.08 2.20 -7.31
C VAL A 73 -27.41 2.55 -5.87
N ILE A 74 -26.38 2.62 -5.01
CA ILE A 74 -26.53 2.87 -3.57
C ILE A 74 -26.33 4.34 -3.19
N LYS A 75 -25.97 5.20 -4.14
CA LYS A 75 -25.75 6.63 -3.95
C LYS A 75 -26.91 7.33 -3.22
N PRO A 76 -28.21 7.05 -3.50
CA PRO A 76 -29.30 7.68 -2.75
C PRO A 76 -29.24 7.42 -1.24
N LEU A 77 -28.75 6.25 -0.82
CA LEU A 77 -28.54 5.93 0.59
C LEU A 77 -27.37 6.74 1.17
N PHE A 78 -26.27 6.90 0.43
CA PHE A 78 -25.14 7.75 0.83
C PHE A 78 -25.51 9.23 0.91
N ASP A 79 -26.22 9.75 -0.09
CA ASP A 79 -26.72 11.13 -0.12
C ASP A 79 -27.57 11.42 1.13
N ASN A 80 -28.38 10.45 1.52
CA ASN A 80 -29.23 10.58 2.70
C ASN A 80 -28.42 10.45 4.00
N LYS A 81 -27.58 9.43 4.16
CA LYS A 81 -26.98 9.05 5.45
C LYS A 81 -25.61 9.68 5.70
N CYS A 82 -24.80 9.88 4.68
CA CYS A 82 -23.36 10.13 4.81
C CYS A 82 -22.92 11.51 4.30
N MET A 83 -23.43 11.95 3.14
CA MET A 83 -22.87 13.11 2.43
C MET A 83 -23.04 14.45 3.15
N ASN A 84 -23.99 14.57 4.09
CA ASN A 84 -24.10 15.77 4.93
C ASN A 84 -22.81 16.11 5.71
N CYS A 85 -21.94 15.13 5.95
CA CYS A 85 -20.67 15.32 6.66
C CYS A 85 -19.44 14.94 5.84
N HIS A 86 -19.60 14.11 4.80
CA HIS A 86 -18.50 13.56 3.99
C HIS A 86 -18.56 14.00 2.52
N ASP A 87 -19.18 15.14 2.22
CA ASP A 87 -19.10 15.78 0.90
C ASP A 87 -18.54 17.20 1.08
N SER A 88 -17.37 17.46 0.51
CA SER A 88 -16.75 18.78 0.56
C SER A 88 -17.55 19.88 -0.16
N ASN A 89 -18.48 19.51 -1.04
CA ASN A 89 -19.42 20.43 -1.66
C ASN A 89 -20.64 20.74 -0.76
N PHE A 90 -20.85 19.98 0.32
CA PHE A 90 -21.99 20.17 1.21
C PHE A 90 -21.81 21.39 2.11
N LYS A 91 -22.70 22.38 1.96
CA LYS A 91 -22.73 23.58 2.79
C LYS A 91 -23.59 23.37 4.02
N LEU A 92 -22.99 23.52 5.21
CA LEU A 92 -23.76 23.49 6.45
C LEU A 92 -24.87 24.56 6.47
N PRO A 93 -25.97 24.30 7.21
CA PRO A 93 -26.97 25.30 7.52
C PRO A 93 -26.35 26.58 8.11
N LEU A 94 -27.09 27.69 8.08
CA LEU A 94 -26.59 29.00 8.50
C LEU A 94 -25.98 28.98 9.92
N TYR A 95 -26.61 28.26 10.86
CA TYR A 95 -26.11 28.11 12.23
C TYR A 95 -24.74 27.40 12.30
N GLY A 96 -24.46 26.49 11.37
CA GLY A 96 -23.16 25.82 11.19
C GLY A 96 -22.08 26.75 10.67
N ARG A 97 -22.47 27.71 9.82
CA ARG A 97 -21.57 28.66 9.16
C ARG A 97 -21.24 29.89 10.01
N LEU A 98 -22.24 30.48 10.68
CA LEU A 98 -22.06 31.70 11.48
C LEU A 98 -21.19 31.48 12.73
N PHE A 99 -21.27 30.30 13.34
CA PHE A 99 -20.55 29.97 14.57
C PHE A 99 -19.47 28.90 14.34
N GLY A 100 -18.85 28.86 13.17
CA GLY A 100 -17.99 27.75 12.74
C GLY A 100 -16.87 27.34 13.72
N LYS A 101 -16.28 28.28 14.47
CA LYS A 101 -15.21 28.00 15.46
C LYS A 101 -15.71 27.29 16.73
N ILE A 102 -16.97 27.50 17.11
CA ILE A 102 -17.56 26.94 18.33
C ILE A 102 -18.62 25.88 18.03
N ASN A 103 -18.97 25.68 16.75
CA ASN A 103 -20.03 24.77 16.36
C ASN A 103 -19.49 23.33 16.25
N PRO A 104 -19.96 22.39 17.10
CA PRO A 104 -19.49 21.01 17.07
C PRO A 104 -19.82 20.30 15.75
N VAL A 105 -20.89 20.69 15.05
CA VAL A 105 -21.24 20.12 13.73
C VAL A 105 -20.20 20.48 12.69
N LYS A 106 -19.69 21.73 12.69
CA LYS A 106 -18.64 22.15 11.77
C LYS A 106 -17.33 21.41 12.05
N LYS A 107 -16.96 21.28 13.33
CA LYS A 107 -15.79 20.48 13.71
C LYS A 107 -15.93 19.02 13.26
N HIS A 108 -17.08 18.39 13.47
CA HIS A 108 -17.32 17.01 13.04
C HIS A 108 -17.27 16.85 11.51
N GLN A 109 -17.79 17.82 10.75
CA GLN A 109 -17.66 17.82 9.29
C GLN A 109 -16.19 17.94 8.87
N ASP A 110 -15.44 18.90 9.44
CA ASP A 110 -14.02 19.09 9.12
C ASP A 110 -13.19 17.85 9.43
N ASP A 111 -13.44 17.20 10.57
CA ASP A 111 -12.75 15.98 10.96
C ASP A 111 -13.18 14.78 10.10
N GLY A 112 -14.45 14.71 9.70
CA GLY A 112 -14.96 13.71 8.76
C GLY A 112 -14.32 13.80 7.36
N LEU A 113 -14.22 15.02 6.82
CA LEU A 113 -13.65 15.28 5.48
C LEU A 113 -12.14 15.00 5.40
N LYS A 114 -11.41 15.08 6.51
CA LYS A 114 -9.99 14.65 6.54
C LYS A 114 -9.87 13.15 6.30
N VAL A 115 -10.78 12.36 6.86
CA VAL A 115 -10.73 10.90 6.78
C VAL A 115 -11.36 10.38 5.49
N LEU A 116 -12.39 11.06 4.99
CA LEU A 116 -13.16 10.59 3.83
C LEU A 116 -14.01 11.68 3.19
N ASP A 117 -13.91 11.81 1.87
CA ASP A 117 -14.70 12.71 1.03
C ASP A 117 -15.28 11.95 -0.19
N TYR A 118 -16.61 12.03 -0.33
CA TYR A 118 -17.42 11.41 -1.37
C TYR A 118 -17.79 12.38 -2.52
N SER A 119 -17.36 13.64 -2.46
CA SER A 119 -17.73 14.72 -3.38
C SER A 119 -17.59 14.36 -4.87
N GLU A 120 -16.55 13.59 -5.21
CA GLU A 120 -16.26 13.17 -6.60
C GLU A 120 -16.72 11.73 -6.91
N GLY A 121 -17.36 11.07 -5.96
CA GLY A 121 -17.73 9.66 -6.06
C GLY A 121 -16.51 8.74 -5.96
N PHE A 122 -16.55 7.62 -6.69
CA PHE A 122 -15.50 6.60 -6.64
C PHE A 122 -14.40 6.87 -7.70
N PRO A 123 -13.10 6.70 -7.38
CA PRO A 123 -12.53 6.33 -6.07
C PRO A 123 -12.63 7.44 -5.04
N PHE A 124 -12.81 7.07 -3.77
CA PHE A 124 -13.04 8.04 -2.70
C PHE A 124 -11.75 8.78 -2.31
N LYS A 125 -11.88 10.04 -1.92
CA LYS A 125 -10.75 10.86 -1.47
C LYS A 125 -10.61 10.80 0.04
N ALA A 126 -9.37 10.90 0.50
CA ALA A 126 -9.02 11.03 1.90
C ALA A 126 -7.67 11.74 2.02
N LEU A 127 -7.48 12.51 3.09
CA LEU A 127 -6.19 13.14 3.36
C LEU A 127 -5.12 12.05 3.52
N GLY A 128 -3.95 12.25 2.91
CA GLY A 128 -2.85 11.27 2.91
C GLY A 128 -2.94 10.19 1.85
N ASN A 129 -3.99 10.19 1.00
CA ASN A 129 -4.17 9.24 -0.11
C ASN A 129 -3.98 7.76 0.29
N PRO A 130 -4.67 7.27 1.33
CA PRO A 130 -4.58 5.88 1.74
C PRO A 130 -5.03 4.95 0.59
N PRO A 131 -4.53 3.70 0.56
CA PRO A 131 -5.01 2.70 -0.40
C PRO A 131 -6.52 2.52 -0.33
N GLN A 132 -7.18 2.42 -1.49
CA GLN A 132 -8.64 2.39 -1.56
C GLN A 132 -9.25 1.25 -0.75
N VAL A 133 -8.60 0.09 -0.67
CA VAL A 133 -9.11 -1.03 0.14
C VAL A 133 -9.15 -0.69 1.63
N ALA A 134 -8.18 0.07 2.15
CA ALA A 134 -8.14 0.46 3.55
C ALA A 134 -9.29 1.43 3.86
N LEU A 135 -9.55 2.35 2.93
CA LEU A 135 -10.68 3.27 3.02
C LEU A 135 -12.02 2.54 2.99
N LEU A 136 -12.19 1.58 2.06
CA LEU A 136 -13.38 0.75 1.97
C LEU A 136 -13.60 -0.11 3.22
N LYS A 137 -12.54 -0.73 3.77
CA LYS A 137 -12.62 -1.46 5.05
C LYS A 137 -13.02 -0.55 6.21
N SER A 138 -12.50 0.68 6.23
CA SER A 138 -12.92 1.68 7.21
C SER A 138 -14.40 2.00 7.14
N ILE A 139 -14.91 2.24 5.92
CA ILE A 139 -16.33 2.49 5.67
C ILE A 139 -17.19 1.29 6.10
N ARG A 140 -16.80 0.07 5.69
CA ARG A 140 -17.48 -1.18 6.03
C ARG A 140 -17.65 -1.34 7.53
N SER A 141 -16.57 -1.10 8.28
CA SER A 141 -16.60 -1.24 9.73
C SER A 141 -17.38 -0.14 10.42
N ALA A 142 -17.43 1.07 9.87
CA ALA A 142 -18.34 2.11 10.34
C ALA A 142 -19.82 1.68 10.22
N PHE A 143 -20.17 0.89 9.20
CA PHE A 143 -21.51 0.31 9.06
C PHE A 143 -21.78 -0.77 10.10
N ILE A 144 -20.87 -1.74 10.25
CA ILE A 144 -21.00 -2.88 11.18
C ILE A 144 -21.07 -2.39 12.63
N GLU A 145 -20.16 -1.48 13.01
CA GLU A 145 -20.09 -0.96 14.37
C GLU A 145 -21.15 0.11 14.66
N ARG A 146 -21.91 0.55 13.63
CA ARG A 146 -22.90 1.63 13.69
C ARG A 146 -22.35 2.89 14.37
N THR A 147 -21.06 3.17 14.12
CA THR A 147 -20.37 4.36 14.64
C THR A 147 -20.68 5.59 13.80
N MET A 148 -21.11 5.38 12.56
CA MET A 148 -21.59 6.42 11.65
C MET A 148 -23.05 6.19 11.24
N PRO A 149 -23.84 7.27 11.06
CA PRO A 149 -23.54 8.64 11.51
C PRO A 149 -23.44 8.73 13.03
N LEU A 150 -22.66 9.69 13.53
CA LEU A 150 -22.40 9.87 14.96
C LEU A 150 -23.70 9.88 15.80
N LYS A 151 -23.65 9.32 17.01
CA LYS A 151 -24.80 9.32 17.94
C LYS A 151 -25.31 10.73 18.25
N SER A 152 -24.39 11.69 18.41
CA SER A 152 -24.73 13.11 18.61
C SER A 152 -25.55 13.67 17.46
N PHE A 153 -25.20 13.32 16.23
CA PHE A 153 -25.92 13.73 15.02
C PHE A 153 -27.29 13.05 14.90
N THR A 154 -27.33 11.73 15.08
CA THR A 154 -28.59 10.96 14.95
C THR A 154 -29.58 11.22 16.07
N SER A 155 -29.15 11.75 17.21
CA SER A 155 -30.05 12.23 18.27
C SER A 155 -30.90 13.42 17.81
N VAL A 156 -30.32 14.29 16.98
CA VAL A 156 -31.02 15.44 16.36
C VAL A 156 -31.74 15.03 15.07
N TYR A 157 -31.16 14.09 14.32
CA TYR A 157 -31.69 13.61 13.05
C TYR A 157 -31.93 12.09 13.05
N PRO A 158 -32.97 11.58 13.76
CA PRO A 158 -33.19 10.14 13.91
C PRO A 158 -33.33 9.38 12.59
N LYS A 159 -33.95 10.00 11.57
CA LYS A 159 -34.12 9.40 10.23
C LYS A 159 -32.80 9.14 9.50
N LYS A 160 -31.71 9.79 9.93
CA LYS A 160 -30.36 9.63 9.37
C LYS A 160 -29.61 8.43 9.93
N LYS A 161 -30.12 7.79 10.99
CA LYS A 161 -29.52 6.56 11.54
C LYS A 161 -29.54 5.43 10.52
N ILE A 162 -28.45 4.67 10.43
CA ILE A 162 -28.39 3.42 9.66
C ILE A 162 -29.17 2.34 10.43
N ASN A 163 -30.19 1.76 9.80
CA ASN A 163 -30.92 0.61 10.32
C ASN A 163 -30.37 -0.71 9.73
N SER A 164 -30.92 -1.86 10.15
CA SER A 164 -30.44 -3.17 9.67
C SER A 164 -30.61 -3.37 8.15
N THR A 165 -31.64 -2.80 7.54
CA THR A 165 -31.84 -2.86 6.08
C THR A 165 -30.82 -2.00 5.34
N ASP A 166 -30.58 -0.78 5.82
CA ASP A 166 -29.54 0.11 5.29
C ASP A 166 -28.16 -0.59 5.37
N GLU A 167 -27.84 -1.16 6.53
CA GLU A 167 -26.58 -1.89 6.77
C GLU A 167 -26.41 -3.06 5.79
N GLN A 168 -27.45 -3.87 5.60
CA GLN A 168 -27.39 -5.00 4.67
C GLN A 168 -27.15 -4.54 3.22
N LEU A 169 -27.83 -3.48 2.76
CA LEU A 169 -27.62 -2.91 1.43
C LEU A 169 -26.20 -2.39 1.25
N LEU A 170 -25.67 -1.72 2.28
CA LEU A 170 -24.31 -1.18 2.28
C LEU A 170 -23.25 -2.29 2.27
N LEU A 171 -23.43 -3.34 3.06
CA LEU A 171 -22.51 -4.48 3.12
C LEU A 171 -22.51 -5.29 1.82
N ASN A 172 -23.69 -5.55 1.25
CA ASN A 172 -23.82 -6.25 -0.03
C ASN A 172 -23.12 -5.50 -1.18
N TRP A 173 -23.07 -4.17 -1.11
CA TRP A 173 -22.34 -3.35 -2.06
C TRP A 173 -20.83 -3.35 -1.81
N ILE A 174 -20.39 -3.14 -0.55
CA ILE A 174 -18.97 -2.86 -0.28
C ILE A 174 -18.09 -4.12 -0.24
N ASP A 175 -18.62 -5.26 0.21
CA ASP A 175 -17.85 -6.49 0.40
C ASP A 175 -17.25 -7.05 -0.89
N PRO A 176 -18.00 -7.13 -2.02
CA PRO A 176 -17.43 -7.56 -3.30
C PRO A 176 -16.33 -6.62 -3.81
N ILE A 177 -16.46 -5.32 -3.57
CA ILE A 177 -15.49 -4.31 -4.02
C ILE A 177 -14.19 -4.45 -3.21
N ILE A 178 -14.30 -4.58 -1.88
CA ILE A 178 -13.14 -4.83 -1.01
C ILE A 178 -12.37 -6.05 -1.50
N LYS A 179 -13.05 -7.17 -1.73
CA LYS A 179 -12.41 -8.41 -2.18
C LYS A 179 -11.64 -8.22 -3.49
N LYS A 180 -12.17 -7.42 -4.42
CA LYS A 180 -11.50 -7.12 -5.70
C LYS A 180 -10.23 -6.29 -5.50
N PHE A 181 -10.28 -5.26 -4.66
CA PHE A 181 -9.09 -4.49 -4.33
C PHE A 181 -8.05 -5.30 -3.55
N GLU A 182 -8.46 -6.20 -2.66
CA GLU A 182 -7.54 -7.12 -1.98
C GLU A 182 -6.81 -8.02 -2.97
N VAL A 183 -7.53 -8.61 -3.94
CA VAL A 183 -6.90 -9.43 -4.99
C VAL A 183 -5.96 -8.59 -5.86
N TYR A 184 -6.37 -7.36 -6.22
CA TYR A 184 -5.51 -6.43 -6.96
C TYR A 184 -4.21 -6.14 -6.22
N GLU A 185 -4.31 -5.80 -4.93
CA GLU A 185 -3.14 -5.49 -4.12
C GLU A 185 -2.24 -6.70 -3.91
N ASN A 186 -2.81 -7.87 -3.61
CA ASN A 186 -2.03 -9.09 -3.47
C ASN A 186 -1.28 -9.45 -4.77
N LYS A 187 -1.84 -9.10 -5.93
CA LYS A 187 -1.24 -9.36 -7.24
C LYS A 187 -0.17 -8.33 -7.62
N PHE A 188 -0.39 -7.04 -7.35
CA PHE A 188 0.40 -5.95 -7.94
C PHE A 188 1.12 -5.06 -6.93
N ASN A 189 0.91 -5.28 -5.64
CA ASN A 189 1.65 -4.59 -4.60
C ASN A 189 2.95 -5.36 -4.33
N THR A 190 3.91 -5.15 -5.22
CA THR A 190 5.28 -5.70 -5.15
C THR A 190 6.25 -4.71 -4.53
N VAL A 191 5.76 -3.77 -3.70
CA VAL A 191 6.62 -2.89 -2.91
C VAL A 191 7.35 -3.79 -1.92
N ASP A 192 8.53 -4.23 -2.33
CA ASP A 192 9.50 -4.97 -1.53
C ASP A 192 8.89 -6.15 -0.75
N ALA A 193 9.11 -7.38 -1.21
CA ALA A 193 8.66 -8.58 -0.49
C ALA A 193 9.36 -8.78 0.87
N SER A 194 10.21 -7.85 1.29
CA SER A 194 10.80 -7.85 2.63
C SER A 194 9.74 -7.85 3.73
N ILE A 195 10.16 -8.38 4.87
CA ILE A 195 9.34 -8.43 6.07
C ILE A 195 8.88 -7.04 6.54
N PRO A 196 9.73 -5.99 6.61
CA PRO A 196 9.29 -4.64 6.98
C PRO A 196 8.17 -4.09 6.08
N SER A 197 8.27 -4.27 4.77
CA SER A 197 7.28 -3.77 3.82
C SER A 197 5.95 -4.50 3.93
N LYS A 198 5.97 -5.83 4.15
CA LYS A 198 4.75 -6.61 4.48
C LYS A 198 4.12 -6.16 5.80
N ALA A 199 4.92 -5.97 6.85
CA ALA A 199 4.42 -5.50 8.14
C ALA A 199 3.79 -4.10 8.02
N GLN A 200 4.48 -3.15 7.37
CA GLN A 200 3.95 -1.81 7.09
C GLN A 200 2.59 -1.86 6.40
N ARG A 201 2.44 -2.74 5.39
CA ARG A 201 1.16 -2.93 4.70
C ARG A 201 0.06 -3.39 5.64
N ILE A 202 0.36 -4.31 6.55
CA ILE A 202 -0.59 -4.79 7.56
C ILE A 202 -1.01 -3.63 8.47
N LEU A 203 -0.08 -2.78 8.90
CA LEU A 203 -0.42 -1.60 9.73
C LEU A 203 -1.37 -0.65 8.98
N GLU A 204 -1.11 -0.38 7.70
CA GLU A 204 -1.97 0.46 6.86
C GLU A 204 -3.39 -0.12 6.69
N LEU A 205 -3.49 -1.43 6.50
CA LEU A 205 -4.75 -2.13 6.25
C LEU A 205 -5.59 -2.35 7.49
N ARG A 206 -4.93 -2.64 8.62
CA ARG A 206 -5.58 -3.14 9.84
C ARG A 206 -5.63 -2.10 10.95
N CYS A 207 -4.67 -1.19 11.00
CA CYS A 207 -4.45 -0.36 12.18
C CYS A 207 -4.69 1.14 11.91
N PHE A 208 -4.29 1.64 10.74
CA PHE A 208 -4.30 3.08 10.44
C PHE A 208 -5.67 3.72 10.53
N ARG A 209 -6.75 2.95 10.32
CA ARG A 209 -8.10 3.45 10.51
C ARG A 209 -8.32 4.08 11.88
N CYS A 210 -7.77 3.48 12.94
CA CYS A 210 -8.07 3.86 14.32
C CYS A 210 -6.87 4.51 15.02
N HIS A 211 -5.66 4.26 14.53
CA HIS A 211 -4.41 4.68 15.15
C HIS A 211 -3.55 5.57 14.24
N ALA A 212 -4.04 6.04 13.09
CA ALA A 212 -3.30 6.94 12.21
C ALA A 212 -4.12 8.15 11.71
N ASN A 213 -3.45 9.09 11.05
CA ASN A 213 -4.02 10.28 10.43
C ASN A 213 -4.79 11.14 11.46
N GLY A 214 -4.19 11.32 12.64
CA GLY A 214 -4.80 12.03 13.77
C GLY A 214 -5.83 11.24 14.58
N ASN A 215 -6.14 9.99 14.20
CA ASN A 215 -6.90 9.09 15.06
C ASN A 215 -5.97 8.48 16.11
N ALA A 216 -6.43 8.46 17.36
CA ALA A 216 -5.70 7.89 18.48
C ALA A 216 -6.64 7.09 19.41
N LYS A 217 -7.45 6.17 18.85
CA LYS A 217 -8.41 5.40 19.64
C LYS A 217 -7.68 4.62 20.73
N GLY A 218 -8.25 4.59 21.94
CA GLY A 218 -7.62 3.93 23.10
C GLY A 218 -6.34 4.61 23.61
N GLY A 219 -6.06 5.86 23.19
CA GLY A 219 -4.82 6.55 23.56
C GLY A 219 -3.60 6.13 22.75
N PHE A 220 -3.78 5.25 21.76
CA PHE A 220 -2.75 4.80 20.83
C PHE A 220 -2.97 5.44 19.46
N GLY A 221 -1.97 6.15 18.91
CA GLY A 221 -2.07 6.87 17.64
C GLY A 221 -0.72 7.14 16.98
N ASN A 222 -0.72 7.88 15.86
CA ASN A 222 0.45 8.18 15.02
C ASN A 222 1.16 6.95 14.43
N MET A 223 0.41 5.88 14.16
CA MET A 223 0.92 4.61 13.65
C MET A 223 1.53 4.72 12.24
N GLU A 224 1.22 5.78 11.50
CA GLU A 224 1.87 6.16 10.25
C GLU A 224 3.34 6.55 10.42
N ASN A 225 3.78 6.90 11.64
CA ASN A 225 5.16 7.23 11.95
C ASN A 225 5.84 6.06 12.67
N THR A 226 6.29 5.07 11.88
CA THR A 226 6.97 3.87 12.39
C THR A 226 8.24 4.19 13.17
N THR A 227 8.95 5.27 12.83
CA THR A 227 10.14 5.69 13.57
C THR A 227 9.79 6.14 15.00
N ALA A 228 8.70 6.89 15.15
CA ALA A 228 8.22 7.28 16.48
C ALA A 228 7.63 6.09 17.24
N LEU A 229 6.95 5.17 16.55
CA LEU A 229 6.43 3.94 17.13
C LEU A 229 7.54 3.07 17.73
N LEU A 230 8.62 2.84 16.96
CA LEU A 230 9.79 2.04 17.36
C LEU A 230 10.67 2.73 18.42
N LYS A 231 10.45 4.01 18.70
CA LYS A 231 11.11 4.74 19.80
C LYS A 231 10.18 4.98 20.99
N GLY A 232 8.90 4.64 20.84
CA GLY A 232 7.87 4.89 21.82
C GLY A 232 7.70 3.73 22.78
N LYS A 233 6.85 3.94 23.79
CA LYS A 233 6.54 2.94 24.83
C LYS A 233 5.86 1.65 24.33
N TYR A 234 5.40 1.64 23.08
CA TYR A 234 4.62 0.53 22.51
C TYR A 234 5.51 -0.57 21.89
N PHE A 235 6.82 -0.31 21.79
CA PHE A 235 7.83 -1.24 21.31
C PHE A 235 8.94 -1.39 22.34
N ASP A 236 9.22 -2.63 22.73
CA ASP A 236 10.32 -2.99 23.63
C ASP A 236 11.43 -3.60 22.77
N ALA A 237 12.54 -2.86 22.61
CA ALA A 237 13.66 -3.31 21.78
C ALA A 237 14.50 -4.42 22.44
N ASP A 238 14.48 -4.54 23.77
CA ASP A 238 15.21 -5.57 24.50
C ASP A 238 14.44 -6.91 24.46
N ASN A 239 13.11 -6.81 24.46
CA ASN A 239 12.22 -7.96 24.35
C ASN A 239 10.98 -7.63 23.51
N PHE A 240 11.12 -7.74 22.19
CA PHE A 240 10.05 -7.37 21.26
C PHE A 240 8.74 -8.15 21.49
N GLU A 241 8.79 -9.37 22.04
CA GLU A 241 7.58 -10.14 22.38
C GLU A 241 6.76 -9.53 23.53
N LYS A 242 7.39 -8.67 24.34
CA LYS A 242 6.73 -7.88 25.38
C LYS A 242 6.21 -6.53 24.90
N SER A 243 6.45 -6.17 23.64
CA SER A 243 5.90 -4.95 23.04
C SER A 243 4.37 -4.96 23.13
N GLU A 244 3.78 -3.89 23.68
CA GLU A 244 2.32 -3.72 23.77
C GLU A 244 1.67 -3.93 22.40
N LEU A 245 2.30 -3.41 21.33
CA LEU A 245 1.86 -3.61 19.95
C LEU A 245 1.73 -5.09 19.58
N PHE A 246 2.72 -5.92 19.92
CA PHE A 246 2.70 -7.35 19.60
C PHE A 246 1.72 -8.12 20.46
N GLN A 247 1.66 -7.81 21.76
CA GLN A 247 0.76 -8.49 22.70
C GLN A 247 -0.72 -8.26 22.34
N SER A 248 -1.10 -7.03 21.97
CA SER A 248 -2.49 -6.73 21.60
C SER A 248 -2.93 -7.43 20.31
N ILE A 249 -2.05 -7.60 19.32
CA ILE A 249 -2.42 -8.35 18.10
C ILE A 249 -2.38 -9.87 18.33
N ASN A 250 -1.41 -10.38 19.10
CA ASN A 250 -1.25 -11.82 19.33
C ASN A 250 -2.34 -12.39 20.25
N SER A 251 -2.87 -11.57 21.17
CA SER A 251 -4.02 -11.94 22.01
C SER A 251 -5.36 -11.80 21.30
N GLY A 252 -5.39 -11.21 20.10
CA GLY A 252 -6.63 -10.92 19.36
C GLY A 252 -7.45 -9.77 19.94
N GLU A 253 -6.87 -8.96 20.85
CA GLU A 253 -7.51 -7.74 21.36
C GLU A 253 -7.67 -6.69 20.26
N MET A 254 -6.66 -6.59 19.38
CA MET A 254 -6.63 -5.65 18.26
C MET A 254 -6.49 -6.35 16.92
N PRO A 255 -7.28 -5.95 15.89
CA PRO A 255 -8.40 -5.00 15.95
C PRO A 255 -9.61 -5.51 16.76
N PRO A 256 -10.42 -4.62 17.35
CA PRO A 256 -11.57 -5.03 18.19
C PRO A 256 -12.68 -5.73 17.39
N SER A 257 -12.72 -5.52 16.07
CA SER A 257 -13.65 -6.20 15.18
C SER A 257 -13.08 -7.55 14.77
N ARG A 258 -13.75 -8.65 15.14
CA ARG A 258 -13.36 -10.01 14.72
C ARG A 258 -13.31 -10.20 13.21
N LEU A 259 -14.09 -9.42 12.46
CA LEU A 259 -14.07 -9.48 10.98
C LEU A 259 -12.80 -8.88 10.38
N GLU A 260 -12.00 -8.20 11.19
CA GLU A 260 -10.76 -7.55 10.79
C GLU A 260 -9.55 -8.08 11.55
N ALA A 261 -9.76 -9.12 12.36
CA ALA A 261 -8.69 -9.84 13.02
C ALA A 261 -7.60 -10.21 12.01
N LEU A 262 -6.35 -10.09 12.45
CA LEU A 262 -5.21 -10.50 11.65
C LEU A 262 -5.21 -12.02 11.55
N SER A 263 -4.81 -12.53 10.38
CA SER A 263 -4.47 -13.95 10.25
C SER A 263 -3.17 -14.27 10.99
N ASP A 264 -2.93 -15.55 11.28
CA ASP A 264 -1.67 -16.01 11.87
C ASP A 264 -0.46 -15.62 10.99
N GLU A 265 -0.64 -15.58 9.67
CA GLU A 265 0.39 -15.13 8.74
C GLU A 265 0.66 -13.63 8.90
N GLU A 266 -0.38 -12.80 8.98
CA GLU A 266 -0.25 -11.35 9.21
C GLU A 266 0.43 -11.06 10.56
N ILE A 267 0.03 -11.76 11.63
CA ILE A 267 0.67 -11.65 12.96
C ILE A 267 2.15 -12.00 12.86
N ASN A 268 2.51 -13.07 12.13
CA ASN A 268 3.90 -13.48 11.97
C ASN A 268 4.75 -12.49 11.17
N TYR A 269 4.19 -11.79 10.18
CA TYR A 269 4.91 -10.73 9.48
C TYR A 269 5.21 -9.55 10.41
N VAL A 270 4.23 -9.12 11.22
CA VAL A 270 4.44 -8.05 12.21
C VAL A 270 5.47 -8.49 13.27
N ARG A 271 5.36 -9.71 13.79
CA ARG A 271 6.33 -10.31 14.73
C ARG A 271 7.76 -10.27 14.18
N SER A 272 7.93 -10.77 12.97
CA SER A 272 9.25 -10.86 12.31
C SER A 272 9.84 -9.48 12.02
N TRP A 273 8.99 -8.50 11.71
CA TRP A 273 9.42 -7.11 11.54
C TRP A 273 9.93 -6.52 12.85
N LEU A 274 9.20 -6.67 13.95
CA LEU A 274 9.62 -6.19 15.27
C LEU A 274 10.93 -6.86 15.73
N GLU A 275 11.10 -8.15 15.45
CA GLU A 275 12.37 -8.84 15.68
C GLU A 275 13.53 -8.20 14.89
N ILE A 276 13.32 -7.92 13.60
CA ILE A 276 14.34 -7.25 12.76
C ILE A 276 14.69 -5.87 13.33
N GLU A 277 13.71 -5.07 13.75
CA GLU A 277 13.96 -3.74 14.30
C GLU A 277 14.66 -3.80 15.67
N SER A 278 14.33 -4.79 16.51
CA SER A 278 14.98 -4.97 17.82
C SER A 278 16.49 -5.20 17.71
N LYS A 279 16.92 -5.89 16.63
CA LYS A 279 18.33 -6.16 16.32
C LYS A 279 19.09 -4.97 15.75
N LYS A 280 18.41 -3.86 15.41
CA LYS A 280 19.06 -2.63 14.93
C LYS A 280 19.36 -1.63 16.06
N VAL A 281 18.66 -1.76 17.18
CA VAL A 281 18.81 -0.90 18.36
C VAL A 281 19.93 -1.41 19.27
N ASN A 282 20.15 -2.73 19.26
CA ASN A 282 21.25 -3.44 19.94
C ASN A 282 22.46 -3.61 19.04
#